data_AF-A0A2G2PT91-F1
#
_entry.id   AF-A0A2G2PT91-F1
#
_cell.length_a   1.000
_cell.length_b   1.000
_cell.length_c   1.000
_cell.angle_alpha   90.00
_cell.angle_beta   90.00
_cell.angle_gamma   90.00
#
_symmetry.space_group_name_H-M   'P 1'
#
loop_
_entity.id
_entity.type
_entity.pdbx_description
1 polymer ?
#
loop_
_entity_poly.entity_id
_entity_poly.type
_entity_poly.pdbx_seq_one_letter_code
_entity_poly.pdbx_strand_id
1 'polypeptide(L)'
;MIKFFRKIRKNLLMENKTGKYFKYAIGEIVLVVIGILIALSLNNWNEKMNQGTNFDKLIDALENEIIENIDEANYEIKWYRITQLNASKILANKISRKQFLEDRNLRSLIEINRLDINSDDVSSLVNKQEDFPENYKVLIPHLKNYLKFEKRYNNNQLEYGKQVTEYDNFLIKTQPWYASSYSKVLDSIALNKQVDFYLENPIYKNFLTSYIDGYSYSLREMVGIRSASLVILAEIKRVRENFDADDIKELFSQYNITPYTEQACDDSKVSTDDFNDPSTYLPLLNATNQTKNIQWEDYENNLVKKIQLKPGELKVNPVSKRMHENALIKIFINGKCTMKYQAKTNGYLLIQ
;
A
#
# COMPACT_ATOMS: atom_id res chain seq x y z
N MET A 1 57.23 11.78 12.61
CA MET A 1 57.33 10.82 13.72
C MET A 1 58.45 9.77 13.58
N ILE A 2 58.88 9.36 12.37
CA ILE A 2 59.90 8.30 12.20
C ILE A 2 61.33 8.69 12.67
N LYS A 3 61.73 9.96 12.59
CA LYS A 3 63.12 10.38 12.91
C LYS A 3 63.49 10.27 14.41
N PHE A 4 62.51 10.43 15.30
CA PHE A 4 62.73 10.41 16.76
C PHE A 4 62.97 8.98 17.27
N PHE A 5 62.09 8.04 16.92
CA PHE A 5 62.24 6.62 17.25
C PHE A 5 63.48 5.99 16.59
N ARG A 6 63.84 6.43 15.38
CA ARG A 6 65.08 6.02 14.69
C ARG A 6 66.35 6.41 15.47
N LYS A 7 66.37 7.58 16.12
CA LYS A 7 67.53 8.05 16.90
C LYS A 7 67.69 7.26 18.19
N ILE A 8 66.58 6.92 18.85
CA ILE A 8 66.55 6.10 20.07
C ILE A 8 67.01 4.66 19.77
N ARG A 9 66.56 4.06 18.66
CA ARG A 9 67.02 2.72 18.22
C ARG A 9 68.53 2.65 17.97
N LYS A 10 69.09 3.64 17.26
CA LYS A 10 70.54 3.70 17.01
C LYS A 10 71.34 3.80 18.31
N ASN A 11 70.91 4.64 19.25
CA ASN A 11 71.59 4.78 20.54
C ASN A 11 71.53 3.50 21.38
N LEU A 12 70.39 2.79 21.40
CA LEU A 12 70.22 1.54 22.16
C LEU A 12 70.99 0.35 21.57
N LEU A 13 71.20 0.32 20.24
CA LEU A 13 72.05 -0.66 19.56
C LEU A 13 73.54 -0.42 19.82
N MET A 14 73.99 0.84 19.85
CA MET A 14 75.39 1.19 20.14
C MET A 14 75.82 0.85 21.57
N GLU A 15 74.88 0.74 22.51
CA GLU A 15 75.15 0.39 23.91
C GLU A 15 75.06 -1.13 24.22
N ASN A 16 74.98 -2.02 23.21
CA ASN A 16 74.79 -3.48 23.39
C ASN A 16 73.52 -3.89 24.19
N LYS A 17 72.51 -3.01 24.30
CA LYS A 17 71.27 -3.25 25.08
C LYS A 17 70.16 -3.89 24.23
N THR A 18 70.43 -5.06 23.65
CA THR A 18 69.51 -5.79 22.76
C THR A 18 68.13 -6.05 23.38
N GLY A 19 68.03 -6.39 24.66
CA GLY A 19 66.75 -6.61 25.35
C GLY A 19 65.86 -5.36 25.47
N LYS A 20 66.46 -4.16 25.63
CA LYS A 20 65.71 -2.89 25.62
C LYS A 20 65.30 -2.52 24.20
N TYR A 21 66.18 -2.75 23.22
CA TYR A 21 65.88 -2.53 21.81
C TYR A 21 64.64 -3.29 21.35
N PHE A 22 64.51 -4.58 21.68
CA PHE A 22 63.33 -5.38 21.32
C PHE A 22 62.04 -4.83 21.94
N LYS A 23 62.04 -4.43 23.22
CA LYS A 23 60.86 -3.84 23.88
C LYS A 23 60.42 -2.54 23.19
N TYR A 24 61.38 -1.68 22.80
CA TYR A 24 61.08 -0.43 22.09
C TYR A 24 60.63 -0.67 20.64
N ALA A 25 61.19 -1.66 19.94
CA ALA A 25 60.77 -2.01 18.59
C ALA A 25 59.35 -2.59 18.55
N ILE A 26 59.00 -3.44 19.53
CA ILE A 26 57.63 -3.96 19.70
C ILE A 26 56.66 -2.81 20.02
N GLY A 27 57.04 -1.89 20.92
CA GLY A 27 56.22 -0.72 21.23
C GLY A 27 55.92 0.15 20.00
N GLU A 28 56.88 0.34 19.10
CA GLU A 28 56.69 1.09 17.85
C GLU A 28 55.74 0.36 16.88
N ILE A 29 55.86 -0.96 16.76
CA ILE A 29 54.94 -1.77 15.95
C ILE A 29 53.52 -1.67 16.50
N VAL A 30 53.34 -1.83 17.81
CA VAL A 30 52.02 -1.71 18.46
C VAL A 30 51.42 -0.33 18.24
N LEU A 31 52.23 0.74 18.34
CA LEU A 31 51.76 2.12 18.14
C LEU A 31 51.37 2.40 16.68
N VAL A 32 52.12 1.86 15.71
CA VAL A 32 51.77 1.92 14.29
C VAL A 32 50.49 1.14 13.98
N VAL A 33 50.34 -0.07 14.56
CA VAL A 33 49.13 -0.88 14.38
C VAL A 33 47.90 -0.17 14.95
N ILE A 34 47.99 0.42 16.13
CA ILE A 34 46.91 1.25 16.71
C ILE A 34 46.58 2.43 15.78
N GLY A 35 47.60 3.10 15.23
CA GLY A 35 47.39 4.19 14.27
C GLY A 35 46.64 3.75 13.01
N ILE A 36 46.99 2.59 12.44
CA ILE A 36 46.30 2.01 11.29
C ILE A 36 44.86 1.64 11.63
N LEU A 37 44.63 1.01 12.79
CA LEU A 37 43.28 0.64 13.24
C LEU A 37 42.38 1.86 13.46
N ILE A 38 42.91 2.94 14.03
CA ILE A 38 42.16 4.20 14.19
C ILE A 38 41.87 4.82 12.82
N ALA A 39 42.85 4.88 11.91
CA ALA A 39 42.66 5.41 10.57
C ALA A 39 41.61 4.62 9.78
N LEU A 40 41.65 3.28 9.85
CA LEU A 40 40.66 2.40 9.26
C LEU A 40 39.27 2.61 9.90
N SER A 41 39.20 2.74 11.22
CA SER A 41 37.94 2.96 11.94
C SER A 41 37.30 4.30 11.57
N LEU A 42 38.09 5.37 11.46
CA LEU A 42 37.62 6.68 11.01
C LEU A 42 37.15 6.66 9.55
N ASN A 43 37.89 5.98 8.67
CA ASN A 43 37.48 5.81 7.27
C ASN A 43 36.16 5.05 7.16
N ASN A 44 36.04 3.92 7.86
CA ASN A 44 34.81 3.11 7.88
C ASN A 44 33.62 3.89 8.48
N TRP A 45 33.86 4.71 9.50
CA TRP A 45 32.82 5.57 10.07
C TRP A 45 32.35 6.63 9.08
N ASN A 46 33.27 7.29 8.36
CA ASN A 46 32.93 8.26 7.32
C ASN A 46 32.17 7.62 6.15
N GLU A 47 32.60 6.43 5.69
CA GLU A 47 31.87 5.65 4.68
C GLU A 47 30.46 5.30 5.14
N LYS A 48 30.30 4.83 6.39
CA LYS A 48 28.99 4.49 6.95
C LYS A 48 28.07 5.72 7.06
N MET A 49 28.62 6.88 7.43
CA MET A 49 27.86 8.14 7.47
C MET A 49 27.40 8.55 6.06
N ASN A 50 28.28 8.50 5.06
CA ASN A 50 27.92 8.81 3.68
C ASN A 50 26.88 7.84 3.12
N GLN A 51 27.01 6.55 3.39
CA GLN A 51 26.00 5.53 3.04
C GLN A 51 24.65 5.85 3.68
N GLY A 52 24.62 6.24 4.96
CA GLY A 52 23.41 6.70 5.64
C GLY A 52 22.75 7.89 4.94
N THR A 53 23.51 8.95 4.65
CA THR A 53 22.97 10.14 3.97
C THR A 53 22.44 9.86 2.56
N ASN A 54 23.05 8.90 1.86
CA ASN A 54 22.55 8.48 0.54
C ASN A 54 21.27 7.64 0.67
N PHE A 55 21.17 6.81 1.69
CA PHE A 55 19.97 6.02 1.94
C PHE A 55 18.78 6.91 2.34
N ASP A 56 19.00 7.92 3.18
CA ASP A 56 17.93 8.86 3.55
C ASP A 56 17.34 9.58 2.34
N LYS A 57 18.16 9.96 1.35
CA LYS A 57 17.66 10.52 0.09
C LYS A 57 16.80 9.53 -0.71
N LEU A 58 17.12 8.24 -0.68
CA LEU A 58 16.28 7.22 -1.31
C LEU A 58 14.95 7.07 -0.59
N ILE A 59 14.94 7.19 0.74
CA ILE A 59 13.71 7.18 1.52
C ILE A 59 12.89 8.45 1.30
N ASP A 60 13.51 9.63 1.11
CA ASP A 60 12.79 10.86 0.76
C ASP A 60 12.09 10.74 -0.61
N ALA A 61 12.78 10.16 -1.60
CA ALA A 61 12.20 9.89 -2.92
C ALA A 61 11.04 8.89 -2.82
N LEU A 62 11.25 7.78 -2.10
CA LEU A 62 10.21 6.79 -1.82
C LEU A 62 9.01 7.43 -1.11
N GLU A 63 9.22 8.29 -0.12
CA GLU A 63 8.15 8.92 0.64
C GLU A 63 7.26 9.77 -0.27
N ASN A 64 7.85 10.57 -1.16
CA ASN A 64 7.11 11.34 -2.16
C ASN A 64 6.35 10.44 -3.14
N GLU A 65 7.00 9.41 -3.71
CA GLU A 65 6.36 8.44 -4.61
C GLU A 65 5.15 7.77 -3.92
N ILE A 66 5.30 7.38 -2.65
CA ILE A 66 4.25 6.73 -1.87
C ILE A 66 3.08 7.68 -1.59
N ILE A 67 3.34 8.96 -1.32
CA ILE A 67 2.28 9.96 -1.14
C ILE A 67 1.47 10.15 -2.43
N GLU A 68 2.16 10.34 -3.57
CA GLU A 68 1.50 10.48 -4.88
C GLU A 68 0.66 9.24 -5.21
N ASN A 69 1.19 8.06 -4.97
CA ASN A 69 0.47 6.80 -5.19
C ASN A 69 -0.76 6.63 -4.27
N ILE A 70 -0.75 7.18 -3.05
CA ILE A 70 -1.93 7.16 -2.16
C ILE A 70 -3.02 8.05 -2.74
N ASP A 71 -2.68 9.26 -3.19
CA ASP A 71 -3.63 10.22 -3.72
C ASP A 71 -4.27 9.72 -5.00
N GLU A 72 -3.46 9.19 -5.93
CA GLU A 72 -3.90 8.58 -7.17
C GLU A 72 -4.83 7.39 -6.89
N ALA A 73 -4.44 6.49 -5.99
CA ALA A 73 -5.28 5.35 -5.63
C ALA A 73 -6.59 5.79 -4.97
N ASN A 74 -6.57 6.81 -4.11
CA ASN A 74 -7.79 7.33 -3.49
C ASN A 74 -8.76 7.92 -4.51
N TYR A 75 -8.24 8.66 -5.49
CA TYR A 75 -9.03 9.23 -6.56
C TYR A 75 -9.72 8.13 -7.39
N GLU A 76 -8.95 7.16 -7.86
CA GLU A 76 -9.45 6.06 -8.70
C GLU A 76 -10.42 5.14 -7.95
N ILE A 77 -10.12 4.80 -6.69
CA ILE A 77 -11.03 4.01 -5.83
C ILE A 77 -12.37 4.72 -5.66
N LYS A 78 -12.35 6.05 -5.45
CA LYS A 78 -13.59 6.83 -5.29
C LYS A 78 -14.40 6.84 -6.57
N TRP A 79 -13.76 7.09 -7.71
CA TRP A 79 -14.42 7.08 -9.01
C TRP A 79 -15.05 5.71 -9.29
N TYR A 80 -14.29 4.64 -9.07
CA TYR A 80 -14.77 3.26 -9.22
C TYR A 80 -16.06 3.03 -8.44
N ARG A 81 -16.10 3.41 -7.16
CA ARG A 81 -17.26 3.15 -6.28
C ARG A 81 -18.51 3.87 -6.77
N ILE A 82 -18.35 5.09 -7.27
CA ILE A 82 -19.44 5.85 -7.89
C ILE A 82 -19.93 5.14 -9.16
N THR A 83 -19.01 4.70 -10.02
CA THR A 83 -19.32 3.98 -11.27
C THR A 83 -20.06 2.67 -10.97
N GLN A 84 -19.57 1.86 -10.01
CA GLN A 84 -20.23 0.61 -9.62
C GLN A 84 -21.62 0.85 -9.02
N LEU A 85 -21.79 1.89 -8.19
CA LEU A 85 -23.08 2.25 -7.63
C LEU A 85 -24.08 2.63 -8.74
N ASN A 86 -23.65 3.48 -9.67
CA ASN A 86 -24.48 3.90 -10.80
C ASN A 86 -24.83 2.72 -11.71
N ALA A 87 -23.86 1.87 -12.01
CA ALA A 87 -24.07 0.69 -12.83
C ALA A 87 -25.06 -0.28 -12.16
N SER A 88 -24.96 -0.48 -10.84
CA SER A 88 -25.91 -1.29 -10.07
C SER A 88 -27.33 -0.71 -10.14
N LYS A 89 -27.49 0.62 -10.04
CA LYS A 89 -28.79 1.27 -10.19
C LYS A 89 -29.35 1.11 -11.60
N ILE A 90 -28.51 1.18 -12.64
CA ILE A 90 -28.94 0.96 -14.04
C ILE A 90 -29.41 -0.48 -14.25
N LEU A 91 -28.63 -1.47 -13.80
CA LEU A 91 -28.99 -2.89 -13.90
C LEU A 91 -30.27 -3.21 -13.14
N ALA A 92 -30.52 -2.54 -12.01
CA ALA A 92 -31.75 -2.64 -11.24
C ALA A 92 -32.92 -1.78 -11.79
N ASN A 93 -32.76 -1.11 -12.93
CA ASN A 93 -33.73 -0.16 -13.52
C ASN A 93 -34.19 0.96 -12.55
N LYS A 94 -33.28 1.42 -11.67
CA LYS A 94 -33.53 2.47 -10.67
C LYS A 94 -33.09 3.87 -11.12
N ILE A 95 -32.63 4.03 -12.36
CA ILE A 95 -32.29 5.33 -12.96
C ILE A 95 -33.39 5.74 -13.93
N SER A 96 -33.90 6.95 -13.78
CA SER A 96 -34.92 7.50 -14.67
C SER A 96 -34.33 8.02 -15.99
N ARG A 97 -35.18 8.11 -17.02
CA ARG A 97 -34.84 8.76 -18.29
C ARG A 97 -34.31 10.18 -18.09
N LYS A 98 -34.95 10.96 -17.21
CA LYS A 98 -34.56 12.34 -16.90
C LYS A 98 -33.11 12.41 -16.40
N GLN A 99 -32.74 11.51 -15.48
CA GLN A 99 -31.37 11.44 -14.96
C GLN A 99 -30.37 11.09 -16.06
N PHE A 100 -30.70 10.12 -16.92
CA PHE A 100 -29.85 9.82 -18.07
C PHE A 100 -29.69 11.01 -19.02
N LEU A 101 -30.74 11.82 -19.25
CA LEU A 101 -30.67 13.00 -20.10
C LEU A 101 -29.74 14.06 -19.50
N GLU A 102 -29.86 14.31 -18.20
CA GLU A 102 -29.14 15.37 -17.47
C GLU A 102 -27.68 15.00 -17.14
N ASP A 103 -27.39 13.74 -16.83
CA ASP A 103 -26.06 13.30 -16.42
C ASP A 103 -25.36 12.51 -17.53
N ARG A 104 -24.30 13.09 -18.11
CA ARG A 104 -23.47 12.42 -19.11
C ARG A 104 -22.72 11.22 -18.54
N ASN A 105 -22.33 11.23 -17.27
CA ASN A 105 -21.52 10.16 -16.67
C ASN A 105 -22.30 8.85 -16.60
N LEU A 106 -23.62 8.89 -16.44
CA LEU A 106 -24.48 7.70 -16.50
C LEU A 106 -24.44 7.01 -17.89
N ARG A 107 -24.05 7.74 -18.93
CA ARG A 107 -23.93 7.27 -20.32
C ARG A 107 -22.49 6.93 -20.70
N SER A 108 -21.55 6.99 -19.78
CA SER A 108 -20.13 6.77 -20.02
C SER A 108 -19.49 5.97 -18.89
N LEU A 109 -20.19 4.92 -18.44
CA LEU A 109 -19.74 4.11 -17.30
C LEU A 109 -18.68 3.06 -17.68
N ILE A 110 -18.72 2.56 -18.92
CA ILE A 110 -17.77 1.56 -19.41
C ILE A 110 -16.62 2.30 -20.07
N GLU A 111 -15.54 2.53 -19.31
CA GLU A 111 -14.36 3.29 -19.77
C GLU A 111 -13.07 2.63 -19.26
N ILE A 112 -11.96 2.88 -19.94
CA ILE A 112 -10.63 2.46 -19.47
C ILE A 112 -10.12 3.51 -18.49
N ASN A 113 -10.18 3.19 -17.19
CA ASN A 113 -9.51 3.99 -16.17
C ASN A 113 -8.31 3.25 -15.63
N ARG A 114 -7.17 3.95 -15.61
CA ARG A 114 -5.87 3.43 -15.22
C ARG A 114 -5.39 4.19 -14.01
N LEU A 115 -5.01 3.43 -13.00
CA LEU A 115 -4.25 3.91 -11.88
C LEU A 115 -2.84 4.22 -12.38
N ASP A 116 -2.48 5.50 -12.41
CA ASP A 116 -1.18 5.95 -12.88
C ASP A 116 -0.18 5.99 -11.72
N ILE A 117 0.28 4.80 -11.30
CA ILE A 117 1.24 4.65 -10.20
C ILE A 117 2.68 4.54 -10.70
N ASN A 118 3.58 5.22 -9.99
CA ASN A 118 5.02 5.05 -10.12
C ASN A 118 5.50 4.04 -9.07
N SER A 119 6.46 3.18 -9.44
CA SER A 119 7.03 2.17 -8.54
C SER A 119 8.53 1.99 -8.73
N ASP A 120 9.18 2.96 -9.37
CA ASP A 120 10.62 2.92 -9.67
C ASP A 120 11.44 2.90 -8.38
N ASP A 121 11.10 3.74 -7.39
CA ASP A 121 11.81 3.80 -6.11
C ASP A 121 11.52 2.57 -5.26
N VAL A 122 10.25 2.11 -5.19
CA VAL A 122 9.92 0.83 -4.53
C VAL A 122 10.72 -0.32 -5.13
N SER A 123 10.78 -0.42 -6.47
CA SER A 123 11.48 -1.49 -7.18
C SER A 123 12.99 -1.42 -6.95
N SER A 124 13.58 -0.22 -7.04
CA SER A 124 14.99 0.05 -6.78
C SER A 124 15.39 -0.38 -5.36
N LEU A 125 14.58 -0.03 -4.36
CA LEU A 125 14.82 -0.37 -2.96
C LEU A 125 14.67 -1.86 -2.67
N VAL A 126 13.69 -2.54 -3.27
CA VAL A 126 13.57 -4.01 -3.15
C VAL A 126 14.80 -4.72 -3.72
N ASN A 127 15.33 -4.23 -4.84
CA ASN A 127 16.54 -4.79 -5.44
C ASN A 127 17.80 -4.55 -4.59
N LYS A 128 17.84 -3.47 -3.80
CA LYS A 128 18.94 -3.11 -2.88
C LYS A 128 18.65 -3.50 -1.42
N GLN A 129 17.72 -4.41 -1.17
CA GLN A 129 17.30 -4.81 0.19
C GLN A 129 18.45 -5.28 1.10
N GLU A 130 19.56 -5.77 0.54
CA GLU A 130 20.74 -6.21 1.30
C GLU A 130 21.52 -5.03 1.91
N ASP A 131 21.41 -3.85 1.30
CA ASP A 131 22.08 -2.62 1.71
C ASP A 131 21.27 -1.81 2.73
N PHE A 132 20.10 -2.30 3.15
CA PHE A 132 19.22 -1.58 4.08
C PHE A 132 19.88 -1.42 5.46
N PRO A 133 19.94 -0.19 6.01
CA PRO A 133 20.23 0.01 7.41
C PRO A 133 19.25 -0.76 8.30
N GLU A 134 19.72 -1.22 9.47
CA GLU A 134 18.96 -2.14 10.32
C GLU A 134 17.57 -1.61 10.72
N ASN A 135 17.47 -0.31 10.99
CA ASN A 135 16.21 0.36 11.34
C ASN A 135 15.19 0.39 10.19
N TYR A 136 15.64 0.42 8.93
CA TYR A 136 14.75 0.46 7.76
C TYR A 136 14.37 -0.93 7.22
N LYS A 137 15.01 -2.01 7.69
CA LYS A 137 14.71 -3.38 7.23
C LYS A 137 13.25 -3.78 7.42
N VAL A 138 12.52 -3.14 8.34
CA VAL A 138 11.08 -3.31 8.53
C VAL A 138 10.28 -3.01 7.26
N LEU A 139 10.76 -2.12 6.38
CA LEU A 139 10.08 -1.75 5.13
C LEU A 139 10.11 -2.84 4.05
N ILE A 140 11.14 -3.69 4.02
CA ILE A 140 11.36 -4.71 2.97
C ILE A 140 10.12 -5.57 2.69
N PRO A 141 9.47 -6.21 3.70
CA PRO A 141 8.26 -6.99 3.44
C PRO A 141 7.11 -6.15 2.88
N HIS A 142 6.98 -4.88 3.26
CA HIS A 142 5.93 -3.98 2.79
C HIS A 142 6.15 -3.56 1.34
N LEU A 143 7.38 -3.18 0.98
CA LEU A 143 7.77 -2.86 -0.40
C LEU A 143 7.54 -4.05 -1.35
N LYS A 144 7.95 -5.27 -0.92
CA LYS A 144 7.67 -6.49 -1.69
C LYS A 144 6.18 -6.78 -1.84
N ASN A 145 5.38 -6.41 -0.85
CA ASN A 145 3.93 -6.62 -0.90
C ASN A 145 3.27 -5.61 -1.84
N TYR A 146 3.72 -4.35 -1.84
CA TYR A 146 3.32 -3.33 -2.81
C TYR A 146 3.48 -3.82 -4.25
N LEU A 147 4.69 -4.27 -4.64
CA LEU A 147 4.96 -4.77 -6.00
C LEU A 147 4.09 -5.98 -6.38
N LYS A 148 3.68 -6.78 -5.39
CA LYS A 148 2.74 -7.89 -5.63
C LYS A 148 1.32 -7.40 -5.93
N PHE A 149 0.86 -6.32 -5.28
CA PHE A 149 -0.44 -5.70 -5.58
C PHE A 149 -0.42 -5.09 -6.98
N GLU A 150 0.59 -4.28 -7.25
CA GLU A 150 0.81 -3.65 -8.56
C GLU A 150 0.84 -4.68 -9.69
N LYS A 151 1.62 -5.76 -9.55
CA LYS A 151 1.67 -6.82 -10.57
C LYS A 151 0.29 -7.44 -10.84
N ARG A 152 -0.51 -7.68 -9.81
CA ARG A 152 -1.86 -8.24 -9.99
C ARG A 152 -2.81 -7.22 -10.60
N TYR A 153 -2.72 -5.96 -10.19
CA TYR A 153 -3.45 -4.86 -10.79
C TYR A 153 -3.18 -4.77 -12.29
N ASN A 154 -1.90 -4.72 -12.70
CA ASN A 154 -1.48 -4.61 -14.10
C ASN A 154 -1.99 -5.80 -14.94
N ASN A 155 -1.96 -7.01 -14.38
CA ASN A 155 -2.54 -8.18 -15.05
C ASN A 155 -4.06 -8.04 -15.27
N ASN A 156 -4.80 -7.62 -14.24
CA ASN A 156 -6.25 -7.41 -14.33
C ASN A 156 -6.59 -6.31 -15.35
N GLN A 157 -5.79 -5.24 -15.40
CA GLN A 157 -5.97 -4.14 -16.37
C GLN A 157 -5.84 -4.61 -17.82
N LEU A 158 -4.90 -5.51 -18.12
CA LEU A 158 -4.74 -6.05 -19.48
C LEU A 158 -5.96 -6.88 -19.92
N GLU A 159 -6.53 -7.67 -19.02
CA GLU A 159 -7.73 -8.47 -19.31
C GLU A 159 -8.96 -7.57 -19.48
N TYR A 160 -9.13 -6.63 -18.57
CA TYR A 160 -10.25 -5.70 -18.57
C TYR A 160 -10.24 -4.72 -19.75
N GLY A 161 -9.06 -4.20 -20.12
CA GLY A 161 -8.91 -3.30 -21.27
C GLY A 161 -9.40 -3.93 -22.59
N LYS A 162 -9.32 -5.26 -22.72
CA LYS A 162 -9.90 -5.98 -23.88
C LYS A 162 -11.43 -5.91 -23.87
N GLN A 163 -12.06 -6.09 -22.72
CA GLN A 163 -13.54 -6.02 -22.61
C GLN A 163 -14.06 -4.62 -22.97
N VAL A 164 -13.39 -3.57 -22.50
CA VAL A 164 -13.77 -2.19 -22.87
C VAL A 164 -13.57 -1.96 -24.37
N THR A 165 -12.46 -2.43 -24.94
CA THR A 165 -12.21 -2.34 -26.39
C THR A 165 -13.28 -3.09 -27.21
N GLU A 166 -13.75 -4.24 -26.74
CA GLU A 166 -14.84 -4.98 -27.38
C GLU A 166 -16.17 -4.20 -27.33
N TYR A 167 -16.47 -3.57 -26.19
CA TYR A 167 -17.63 -2.70 -26.05
C TYR A 167 -17.57 -1.48 -26.97
N ASP A 168 -16.43 -0.79 -27.05
CA ASP A 168 -16.23 0.34 -27.95
C ASP A 168 -16.44 -0.08 -29.40
N ASN A 169 -15.87 -1.22 -29.81
CA ASN A 169 -16.08 -1.78 -31.14
C ASN A 169 -17.55 -2.11 -31.42
N PHE A 170 -18.28 -2.62 -30.43
CA PHE A 170 -19.72 -2.85 -30.54
C PHE A 170 -20.48 -1.53 -30.75
N LEU A 171 -20.19 -0.49 -29.96
CA LEU A 171 -20.80 0.82 -30.13
C LEU A 171 -20.52 1.40 -31.52
N ILE A 172 -19.25 1.42 -31.94
CA ILE A 172 -18.80 1.92 -33.25
C ILE A 172 -19.57 1.25 -34.39
N LYS A 173 -19.75 -0.07 -34.33
CA LYS A 173 -20.35 -0.84 -35.43
C LYS A 173 -21.87 -0.83 -35.45
N THR A 174 -22.51 -0.60 -34.30
CA THR A 174 -23.96 -0.83 -34.16
C THR A 174 -24.77 0.41 -33.82
N GLN A 175 -24.14 1.49 -33.34
CA GLN A 175 -24.85 2.67 -32.83
C GLN A 175 -24.63 3.88 -33.74
N PRO A 176 -25.65 4.30 -34.54
CA PRO A 176 -25.51 5.44 -35.46
C PRO A 176 -25.22 6.78 -34.76
N TRP A 177 -25.62 6.92 -33.48
CA TRP A 177 -25.37 8.10 -32.66
C TRP A 177 -23.94 8.17 -32.11
N TYR A 178 -23.11 7.14 -32.30
CA TYR A 178 -21.75 7.09 -31.75
C TYR A 178 -20.88 8.27 -32.19
N ALA A 179 -20.88 8.59 -33.50
CA ALA A 179 -20.10 9.70 -34.03
C ALA A 179 -20.46 11.06 -33.38
N SER A 180 -21.72 11.26 -33.01
CA SER A 180 -22.20 12.48 -32.36
C SER A 180 -21.86 12.53 -30.85
N SER A 181 -21.48 11.40 -30.24
CA SER A 181 -21.15 11.32 -28.81
C SER A 181 -19.85 12.03 -28.46
N TYR A 182 -19.00 12.26 -29.46
CA TYR A 182 -17.73 12.97 -29.31
C TYR A 182 -17.89 14.50 -29.40
N SER A 183 -18.93 14.99 -30.09
CA SER A 183 -19.27 16.42 -30.04
C SER A 183 -19.93 16.72 -28.70
N LYS A 184 -19.39 17.68 -27.93
CA LYS A 184 -19.93 18.12 -26.63
C LYS A 184 -21.40 18.60 -26.67
N VAL A 185 -21.99 18.73 -27.86
CA VAL A 185 -23.40 19.05 -28.09
C VAL A 185 -24.01 17.95 -28.95
N LEU A 186 -24.72 17.01 -28.32
CA LEU A 186 -25.61 16.09 -29.02
C LEU A 186 -26.88 16.85 -29.40
N ASP A 187 -27.36 16.68 -30.64
CA ASP A 187 -28.73 17.10 -30.93
C ASP A 187 -29.73 16.27 -30.12
N SER A 188 -30.93 16.82 -29.89
CA SER A 188 -31.94 16.18 -29.04
C SER A 188 -32.36 14.79 -29.54
N ILE A 189 -32.25 14.50 -30.84
CA ILE A 189 -32.64 13.20 -31.41
C ILE A 189 -31.57 12.15 -31.08
N ALA A 190 -30.30 12.46 -31.34
CA ALA A 190 -29.18 11.59 -31.03
C ALA A 190 -29.10 11.31 -29.52
N LEU A 191 -29.34 12.34 -28.69
CA LEU A 191 -29.38 12.20 -27.24
C LEU A 191 -30.46 11.22 -26.78
N ASN A 192 -31.68 11.34 -27.30
CA ASN A 192 -32.77 10.44 -26.92
C ASN A 192 -32.49 9.00 -27.36
N LYS A 193 -31.98 8.79 -28.57
CA LYS A 193 -31.59 7.44 -29.04
C LYS A 193 -30.49 6.81 -28.17
N GLN A 194 -29.53 7.61 -27.75
CA GLN A 194 -28.48 7.16 -26.84
C GLN A 194 -29.07 6.80 -25.46
N VAL A 195 -29.97 7.61 -24.92
CA VAL A 195 -30.65 7.32 -23.65
C VAL A 195 -31.52 6.06 -23.72
N ASP A 196 -32.26 5.86 -24.81
CA ASP A 196 -33.04 4.64 -25.06
C ASP A 196 -32.14 3.40 -25.02
N PHE A 197 -30.98 3.49 -25.68
CA PHE A 197 -29.98 2.41 -25.66
C PHE A 197 -29.53 2.06 -24.24
N TYR A 198 -29.10 3.05 -23.43
CA TYR A 198 -28.61 2.77 -22.08
C TYR A 198 -29.70 2.28 -21.10
N LEU A 199 -30.95 2.69 -21.31
CA LEU A 199 -32.10 2.24 -20.51
C LEU A 199 -32.52 0.80 -20.84
N GLU A 200 -32.56 0.45 -22.13
CA GLU A 200 -33.33 -0.69 -22.61
C GLU A 200 -32.47 -1.79 -23.25
N ASN A 201 -31.27 -1.48 -23.74
CA ASN A 201 -30.49 -2.43 -24.54
C ASN A 201 -29.93 -3.58 -23.67
N PRO A 202 -30.32 -4.83 -23.91
CA PRO A 202 -29.85 -5.97 -23.10
C PRO A 202 -28.38 -6.30 -23.34
N ILE A 203 -27.84 -6.02 -24.53
CA ILE A 203 -26.42 -6.26 -24.84
C ILE A 203 -25.55 -5.28 -24.04
N TYR A 204 -25.94 -4.00 -23.97
CA TYR A 204 -25.29 -3.04 -23.09
C TYR A 204 -25.30 -3.49 -21.63
N LYS A 205 -26.45 -3.95 -21.11
CA LYS A 205 -26.53 -4.46 -19.73
C LYS A 205 -25.61 -5.66 -19.51
N ASN A 206 -25.45 -6.55 -20.49
CA ASN A 206 -24.49 -7.65 -20.42
C ASN A 206 -23.03 -7.14 -20.37
N PHE A 207 -22.66 -6.18 -21.22
CA PHE A 207 -21.35 -5.53 -21.17
C PHE A 207 -21.12 -4.84 -19.82
N LEU A 208 -22.13 -4.15 -19.29
CA LEU A 208 -22.05 -3.44 -18.02
C LEU A 208 -21.84 -4.40 -16.84
N THR A 209 -22.56 -5.52 -16.82
CA THR A 209 -22.35 -6.59 -15.81
C THR A 209 -20.93 -7.15 -15.90
N SER A 210 -20.47 -7.55 -17.10
CA SER A 210 -19.11 -8.06 -17.30
C SER A 210 -18.05 -7.05 -16.86
N TYR A 211 -18.25 -5.77 -17.18
CA TYR A 211 -17.39 -4.67 -16.81
C TYR A 211 -17.28 -4.54 -15.28
N ILE A 212 -18.40 -4.48 -14.56
CA ILE A 212 -18.38 -4.38 -13.09
C ILE A 212 -17.67 -5.59 -12.46
N ASP A 213 -17.98 -6.80 -12.95
CA ASP A 213 -17.39 -8.03 -12.42
C ASP A 213 -15.86 -8.03 -12.57
N GLY A 214 -15.35 -7.70 -13.77
CA GLY A 214 -13.92 -7.60 -14.02
C GLY A 214 -13.27 -6.46 -13.21
N TYR A 215 -13.89 -5.29 -13.20
CA TYR A 215 -13.34 -4.11 -12.54
C TYR A 215 -13.28 -4.26 -11.01
N SER A 216 -14.13 -5.09 -10.41
CA SER A 216 -14.07 -5.39 -8.97
C SER A 216 -12.75 -6.02 -8.53
N TYR A 217 -12.13 -6.84 -9.40
CA TYR A 217 -10.80 -7.39 -9.14
C TYR A 217 -9.72 -6.31 -9.22
N SER A 218 -9.86 -5.36 -10.14
CA SER A 218 -8.96 -4.20 -10.22
C SER A 218 -9.09 -3.32 -8.98
N LEU A 219 -10.32 -2.99 -8.55
CA LEU A 219 -10.54 -2.21 -7.32
C LEU A 219 -9.84 -2.83 -6.13
N ARG A 220 -10.01 -4.14 -5.95
CA ARG A 220 -9.36 -4.88 -4.87
C ARG A 220 -7.85 -4.66 -4.86
N GLU A 221 -7.18 -4.75 -6.01
CA GLU A 221 -5.74 -4.53 -6.06
C GLU A 221 -5.37 -3.03 -5.89
N MET A 222 -6.19 -2.08 -6.36
CA MET A 222 -6.00 -0.64 -6.08
C MET A 222 -6.06 -0.34 -4.57
N VAL A 223 -7.04 -0.92 -3.86
CA VAL A 223 -7.13 -0.83 -2.40
C VAL A 223 -5.91 -1.48 -1.73
N GLY A 224 -5.37 -2.55 -2.31
CA GLY A 224 -4.12 -3.19 -1.89
C GLY A 224 -2.91 -2.28 -2.01
N ILE A 225 -2.74 -1.63 -3.16
CA ILE A 225 -1.68 -0.64 -3.43
C ILE A 225 -1.77 0.48 -2.40
N ARG A 226 -2.94 1.14 -2.28
CA ARG A 226 -3.16 2.21 -1.29
C ARG A 226 -2.83 1.76 0.14
N SER A 227 -3.31 0.59 0.54
CA SER A 227 -3.09 0.07 1.90
C SER A 227 -1.62 -0.24 2.16
N ALA A 228 -0.89 -0.76 1.16
CA ALA A 228 0.55 -0.96 1.25
C ALA A 228 1.27 0.38 1.35
N SER A 229 0.90 1.38 0.54
CA SER A 229 1.47 2.72 0.57
C SER A 229 1.29 3.38 1.95
N LEU A 230 0.09 3.33 2.54
CA LEU A 230 -0.17 3.83 3.88
C LEU A 230 0.70 3.16 4.95
N VAL A 231 0.86 1.83 4.87
CA VAL A 231 1.71 1.08 5.80
C VAL A 231 3.19 1.44 5.62
N ILE A 232 3.66 1.56 4.37
CA ILE A 232 5.04 1.98 4.06
C ILE A 232 5.30 3.37 4.64
N LEU A 233 4.40 4.33 4.38
CA LEU A 233 4.50 5.70 4.89
C LEU A 233 4.54 5.72 6.42
N ALA A 234 3.62 5.00 7.08
CA ALA A 234 3.59 4.92 8.54
C ALA A 234 4.88 4.30 9.13
N GLU A 235 5.44 3.28 8.50
CA GLU A 235 6.71 2.68 8.94
C GLU A 235 7.90 3.63 8.71
N ILE A 236 7.91 4.42 7.63
CA ILE A 236 8.90 5.49 7.44
C ILE A 236 8.81 6.51 8.59
N LYS A 237 7.60 6.97 8.91
CA LYS A 237 7.35 7.91 10.01
C LYS A 237 7.72 7.33 11.38
N ARG A 238 7.47 6.04 11.62
CA ARG A 238 7.96 5.34 12.83
C ARG A 238 9.47 5.38 12.95
N VAL A 239 10.18 5.06 11.87
CA VAL A 239 11.64 4.98 11.89
C VAL A 239 12.29 6.36 12.05
N ARG A 240 11.72 7.39 11.41
CA ARG A 240 12.31 8.75 11.37
C ARG A 240 11.85 9.65 12.51
N GLU A 241 10.58 9.54 12.89
CA GLU A 241 9.88 10.51 13.74
C GLU A 241 9.33 9.86 15.03
N ASN A 242 9.51 8.54 15.21
CA ASN A 242 9.02 7.77 16.35
C ASN A 242 7.50 7.78 16.53
N PHE A 243 6.75 7.80 15.42
CA PHE A 243 5.28 7.79 15.44
C PHE A 243 4.72 6.63 16.26
N ASP A 244 3.82 6.94 17.18
CA ASP A 244 3.06 5.95 17.94
C ASP A 244 1.72 5.60 17.25
N ALA A 245 0.81 4.96 17.98
CA ALA A 245 -0.47 4.55 17.43
C ALA A 245 -1.43 5.71 17.16
N ASP A 246 -1.36 6.77 17.97
CA ASP A 246 -2.20 7.96 17.81
C ASP A 246 -1.67 8.84 16.68
N ASP A 247 -0.35 8.95 16.52
CA ASP A 247 0.27 9.62 15.36
C ASP A 247 -0.11 8.92 14.04
N ILE A 248 -0.09 7.58 14.01
CA ILE A 248 -0.52 6.81 12.83
C ILE A 248 -2.00 7.00 12.53
N LYS A 249 -2.82 7.08 13.57
CA LYS A 249 -4.26 7.36 13.43
C LYS A 249 -4.49 8.74 12.83
N GLU A 250 -3.73 9.75 13.26
CA GLU A 250 -3.78 11.09 12.67
C GLU A 250 -3.31 11.08 11.21
N LEU A 251 -2.17 10.43 10.92
CA LEU A 251 -1.65 10.27 9.56
C LEU A 251 -2.67 9.63 8.62
N PHE A 252 -3.30 8.52 9.02
CA PHE A 252 -4.30 7.83 8.19
C PHE A 252 -5.57 8.67 8.01
N SER A 253 -5.94 9.47 9.00
CA SER A 253 -7.11 10.35 8.93
C SER A 253 -6.94 11.44 7.86
N GLN A 254 -5.71 11.89 7.57
CA GLN A 254 -5.42 12.84 6.48
C GLN A 254 -5.86 12.29 5.11
N TYR A 255 -5.84 10.97 4.94
CA TYR A 255 -6.26 10.27 3.72
C TYR A 255 -7.69 9.73 3.80
N ASN A 256 -8.50 10.20 4.76
CA ASN A 256 -9.85 9.73 5.04
C ASN A 256 -9.92 8.23 5.38
N ILE A 257 -8.87 7.69 6.02
CA ILE A 257 -8.81 6.31 6.48
C ILE A 257 -9.00 6.28 7.99
N THR A 258 -10.07 5.63 8.47
CA THR A 258 -10.49 5.70 9.88
C THR A 258 -10.44 4.35 10.58
N PRO A 259 -10.15 4.31 11.89
CA PRO A 259 -10.13 3.05 12.63
C PRO A 259 -11.53 2.46 12.72
N TYR A 260 -11.60 1.13 12.71
CA TYR A 260 -12.87 0.44 12.91
C TYR A 260 -13.47 0.73 14.28
N THR A 261 -14.80 0.76 14.30
CA THR A 261 -15.56 0.99 15.52
C THR A 261 -15.58 -0.30 16.34
N GLU A 262 -15.12 -0.19 17.58
CA GLU A 262 -15.16 -1.28 18.56
C GLU A 262 -16.60 -1.53 19.03
N GLN A 263 -16.96 -2.80 19.16
CA GLN A 263 -18.24 -3.27 19.67
C GLN A 263 -18.01 -4.42 20.67
N ALA A 264 -18.91 -4.53 21.65
CA ALA A 264 -18.93 -5.67 22.54
C ALA A 264 -19.26 -6.96 21.76
N CYS A 265 -18.68 -8.09 22.15
CA CYS A 265 -18.88 -9.35 21.44
C CYS A 265 -20.35 -9.83 21.44
N ASP A 266 -21.14 -9.40 22.42
CA ASP A 266 -22.55 -9.76 22.58
C ASP A 266 -23.51 -8.85 21.78
N ASP A 267 -23.00 -7.82 21.10
CA ASP A 267 -23.84 -6.88 20.36
C ASP A 267 -24.32 -7.46 19.01
N SER A 268 -25.64 -7.36 18.79
CA SER A 268 -26.38 -8.07 17.73
C SER A 268 -26.69 -7.20 16.50
N LYS A 269 -26.39 -5.90 16.53
CA LYS A 269 -26.70 -4.99 15.43
C LYS A 269 -25.55 -4.91 14.43
N VAL A 270 -25.64 -5.72 13.37
CA VAL A 270 -24.85 -5.51 12.15
C VAL A 270 -25.77 -4.88 11.12
N SER A 271 -25.52 -3.63 10.76
CA SER A 271 -26.20 -3.00 9.62
C SER A 271 -25.64 -3.60 8.33
N THR A 272 -26.48 -4.27 7.55
CA THR A 272 -26.13 -4.85 6.23
C THR A 272 -26.46 -3.92 5.07
N ASP A 273 -27.05 -2.76 5.36
CA ASP A 273 -27.38 -1.76 4.36
C ASP A 273 -26.12 -0.96 4.08
N ASP A 274 -25.30 -1.47 3.16
CA ASP A 274 -24.51 -0.68 2.22
C ASP A 274 -23.69 -1.62 1.31
N PHE A 275 -23.54 -1.18 0.06
CA PHE A 275 -22.63 -1.62 -1.00
C PHE A 275 -21.71 -2.83 -0.72
N ASN A 276 -21.72 -3.85 -1.57
CA ASN A 276 -20.75 -4.96 -1.49
C ASN A 276 -19.45 -4.57 -2.22
N ASP A 277 -18.56 -3.79 -1.60
CA ASP A 277 -17.19 -3.65 -2.12
C ASP A 277 -16.50 -5.05 -2.12
N PRO A 278 -15.73 -5.39 -3.18
CA PRO A 278 -14.97 -6.63 -3.25
C PRO A 278 -14.09 -6.85 -2.01
N SER A 279 -13.65 -8.09 -1.80
CA SER A 279 -12.82 -8.39 -0.64
C SER A 279 -11.57 -7.51 -0.57
N THR A 280 -11.40 -6.72 0.49
CA THR A 280 -10.37 -5.68 0.52
C THR A 280 -9.11 -6.06 1.30
N TYR A 281 -8.03 -5.40 0.92
CA TYR A 281 -6.80 -5.33 1.70
C TYR A 281 -6.91 -4.19 2.71
N LEU A 282 -6.46 -4.40 3.95
CA LEU A 282 -6.58 -3.41 5.01
C LEU A 282 -5.32 -3.36 5.87
N PRO A 283 -4.91 -2.17 6.33
CA PRO A 283 -3.93 -2.06 7.40
C PRO A 283 -4.48 -2.66 8.72
N LEU A 284 -3.60 -3.34 9.44
CA LEU A 284 -3.85 -3.90 10.77
C LEU A 284 -2.73 -3.40 11.70
N LEU A 285 -3.10 -2.76 12.81
CA LEU A 285 -2.17 -2.27 13.82
C LEU A 285 -2.51 -2.86 15.19
N ASN A 286 -1.55 -3.56 15.80
CA ASN A 286 -1.60 -3.92 17.22
C ASN A 286 -0.79 -2.91 18.03
N ALA A 287 -1.45 -1.93 18.63
CA ALA A 287 -0.84 -0.93 19.50
C ALA A 287 -0.64 -1.43 20.95
N THR A 288 -0.96 -2.69 21.24
CA THR A 288 -0.83 -3.26 22.59
C THR A 288 0.53 -3.92 22.82
N ASN A 289 0.85 -4.21 24.08
CA ASN A 289 2.04 -4.95 24.49
C ASN A 289 1.87 -6.49 24.43
N GLN A 290 0.74 -6.99 23.92
CA GLN A 290 0.43 -8.42 23.86
C GLN A 290 0.18 -8.87 22.42
N THR A 291 0.56 -10.11 22.10
CA THR A 291 0.15 -10.73 20.83
C THR A 291 -1.36 -10.92 20.81
N LYS A 292 -2.01 -10.46 19.73
CA LYS A 292 -3.47 -10.57 19.56
C LYS A 292 -3.79 -11.66 18.53
N ASN A 293 -4.75 -12.52 18.90
CA ASN A 293 -5.32 -13.51 17.98
C ASN A 293 -6.57 -12.92 17.35
N ILE A 294 -6.52 -12.73 16.03
CA ILE A 294 -7.62 -12.15 15.26
C ILE A 294 -8.30 -13.29 14.50
N GLN A 295 -9.62 -13.40 14.67
CA GLN A 295 -10.45 -14.31 13.90
C GLN A 295 -11.39 -13.51 13.02
N TRP A 296 -11.46 -13.90 11.76
CA TRP A 296 -12.38 -13.34 10.78
C TRP A 296 -13.54 -14.31 10.62
N GLU A 297 -14.75 -13.79 10.72
CA GLU A 297 -15.97 -14.55 10.49
C GLU A 297 -16.80 -13.87 9.41
N ASP A 298 -17.49 -14.68 8.61
CA ASP A 298 -18.49 -14.17 7.67
C ASP A 298 -19.78 -13.78 8.43
N TYR A 299 -20.79 -13.34 7.68
CA TYR A 299 -22.09 -12.93 8.22
C TYR A 299 -22.86 -14.09 8.88
N GLU A 300 -22.50 -15.34 8.60
CA GLU A 300 -23.08 -16.53 9.21
C GLU A 300 -22.29 -17.02 10.44
N ASN A 301 -21.28 -16.26 10.87
CA ASN A 301 -20.32 -16.63 11.92
C ASN A 301 -19.44 -17.86 11.57
N ASN A 302 -19.28 -18.19 10.30
CA ASN A 302 -18.33 -19.24 9.91
C ASN A 302 -16.91 -18.69 9.98
N LEU A 303 -15.99 -19.45 10.58
CA LEU A 303 -14.59 -19.07 10.67
C LEU A 303 -13.95 -19.03 9.28
N VAL A 304 -13.53 -17.84 8.87
CA VAL A 304 -12.85 -17.59 7.60
C VAL A 304 -11.34 -17.79 7.74
N LYS A 305 -10.72 -17.21 8.78
CA LYS A 305 -9.27 -17.24 9.00
C LYS A 305 -8.89 -16.87 10.43
N LYS A 306 -7.76 -17.39 10.91
CA LYS A 306 -7.06 -16.93 12.11
C LYS A 306 -5.70 -16.35 11.75
N ILE A 307 -5.35 -15.20 12.34
CA ILE A 307 -4.02 -14.59 12.23
C ILE A 307 -3.54 -14.14 13.62
N GLN A 308 -2.23 -14.05 13.77
CA GLN A 308 -1.59 -13.44 14.93
C GLN A 308 -0.96 -12.11 14.55
N LEU A 309 -1.12 -11.13 15.43
CA LEU A 309 -0.52 -9.80 15.32
C LEU A 309 0.35 -9.57 16.56
N LYS A 310 1.67 -9.45 16.37
CA LYS A 310 2.64 -9.22 17.44
C LYS A 310 2.48 -7.80 18.02
N PRO A 311 2.98 -7.53 19.24
CA PRO A 311 3.02 -6.17 19.78
C PRO A 311 3.68 -5.20 18.80
N GLY A 312 3.04 -4.05 18.57
CA GLY A 312 3.51 -3.00 17.66
C GLY A 312 3.40 -3.30 16.16
N GLU A 313 3.05 -4.53 15.77
CA GLU A 313 3.05 -4.95 14.36
C GLU A 313 2.00 -4.19 13.55
N LEU A 314 2.46 -3.54 12.48
CA LEU A 314 1.65 -2.91 11.44
C LEU A 314 1.84 -3.69 10.14
N LYS A 315 0.75 -4.13 9.50
CA LYS A 315 0.83 -4.78 8.18
C LYS A 315 -0.48 -4.70 7.43
N VAL A 316 -0.42 -4.92 6.13
CA VAL A 316 -1.63 -5.21 5.34
C VAL A 316 -2.08 -6.64 5.60
N ASN A 317 -3.39 -6.85 5.78
CA ASN A 317 -3.97 -8.16 6.00
C ASN A 317 -3.63 -9.14 4.86
N PRO A 318 -3.36 -10.42 5.15
CA PRO A 318 -3.12 -11.43 4.11
C PRO A 318 -4.41 -12.05 3.55
N VAL A 319 -5.59 -11.73 4.11
CA VAL A 319 -6.85 -12.52 4.00
C VAL A 319 -7.73 -12.13 2.80
N SER A 320 -7.23 -11.24 1.95
CA SER A 320 -7.92 -10.57 0.83
C SER A 320 -8.84 -11.33 -0.12
N LYS A 321 -8.98 -12.66 -0.09
CA LYS A 321 -9.95 -13.38 -0.95
C LYS A 321 -11.34 -13.56 -0.31
N ARG A 322 -11.56 -13.16 0.94
CA ARG A 322 -12.79 -13.54 1.69
C ARG A 322 -13.37 -12.48 2.61
N MET A 323 -12.89 -11.25 2.57
CA MET A 323 -13.24 -10.24 3.57
C MET A 323 -14.00 -9.10 2.91
N HIS A 324 -15.31 -9.27 2.86
CA HIS A 324 -16.26 -8.28 2.32
C HIS A 324 -16.45 -7.12 3.30
N GLU A 325 -17.00 -6.02 2.79
CA GLU A 325 -17.61 -5.00 3.66
C GLU A 325 -18.64 -5.66 4.59
N ASN A 326 -18.69 -5.21 5.85
CA ASN A 326 -19.49 -5.80 6.92
C ASN A 326 -19.00 -7.13 7.50
N ALA A 327 -17.85 -7.66 7.07
CA ALA A 327 -17.22 -8.79 7.76
C ALA A 327 -16.95 -8.45 9.23
N LEU A 328 -17.18 -9.44 10.11
CA LEU A 328 -16.97 -9.29 11.54
C LEU A 328 -15.58 -9.77 11.92
N ILE A 329 -14.88 -8.92 12.66
CA ILE A 329 -13.54 -9.17 13.15
C ILE A 329 -13.62 -9.37 14.65
N LYS A 330 -13.25 -10.56 15.14
CA LYS A 330 -13.28 -10.87 16.57
C LYS A 330 -11.85 -11.00 17.10
N ILE A 331 -11.58 -10.31 18.19
CA ILE A 331 -10.30 -10.36 18.91
C ILE A 331 -10.43 -11.30 20.10
N PHE A 332 -9.57 -12.31 20.16
CA PHE A 332 -9.59 -13.33 21.21
C PHE A 332 -8.39 -13.21 22.14
N ILE A 333 -8.67 -13.28 23.44
CA ILE A 333 -7.67 -13.40 24.51
C ILE A 333 -8.06 -14.61 25.37
N ASN A 334 -7.11 -15.54 25.58
CA ASN A 334 -7.32 -16.77 26.35
C ASN A 334 -8.58 -17.58 25.93
N GLY A 335 -8.87 -17.61 24.62
CA GLY A 335 -10.01 -18.35 24.07
C GLY A 335 -11.37 -17.66 24.19
N LYS A 336 -11.45 -16.47 24.80
CA LYS A 336 -12.68 -15.67 24.88
C LYS A 336 -12.62 -14.49 23.90
N CYS A 337 -13.74 -14.22 23.24
CA CYS A 337 -13.91 -12.99 22.47
C CYS A 337 -13.87 -11.82 23.46
N THR A 338 -13.04 -10.83 23.16
CA THR A 338 -12.87 -9.63 23.98
C THR A 338 -13.43 -8.40 23.29
N MET A 339 -13.24 -8.31 21.99
CA MET A 339 -13.71 -7.20 21.17
C MET A 339 -14.18 -7.71 19.82
N LYS A 340 -15.15 -7.02 19.24
CA LYS A 340 -15.67 -7.24 17.90
C LYS A 340 -15.59 -5.93 17.11
N TYR A 341 -15.25 -6.01 15.84
CA TYR A 341 -15.19 -4.86 14.94
C TYR A 341 -15.99 -5.18 13.68
N GLN A 342 -16.69 -4.20 13.14
CA GLN A 342 -17.29 -4.27 11.82
C GLN A 342 -16.33 -3.64 10.82
N ALA A 343 -15.92 -4.39 9.79
CA ALA A 343 -15.12 -3.85 8.71
C ALA A 343 -15.91 -2.80 7.94
N LYS A 344 -15.30 -1.63 7.74
CA LYS A 344 -15.86 -0.49 7.00
C LYS A 344 -15.04 -0.17 5.77
N THR A 345 -15.69 0.42 4.77
CA THR A 345 -15.05 1.11 3.66
C THR A 345 -14.04 2.13 4.17
N ASN A 346 -12.86 2.20 3.55
CA ASN A 346 -11.82 3.16 3.93
C ASN A 346 -11.49 3.15 5.44
N GLY A 347 -11.40 1.96 6.02
CA GLY A 347 -10.95 1.84 7.40
C GLY A 347 -9.80 0.87 7.58
N TYR A 348 -9.37 0.75 8.83
CA TYR A 348 -8.30 -0.15 9.24
C TYR A 348 -8.57 -0.67 10.65
N LEU A 349 -7.95 -1.80 10.99
CA LEU A 349 -8.06 -2.35 12.34
C LEU A 349 -6.98 -1.74 13.23
N LEU A 350 -7.40 -1.02 14.26
CA LEU A 350 -6.57 -0.54 15.34
C LEU A 350 -6.94 -1.27 16.63
N ILE A 351 -6.01 -2.00 17.22
CA ILE A 351 -6.18 -2.67 18.52
C ILE A 351 -5.35 -1.93 19.54
N GLN A 352 -5.99 -1.27 20.51
CA GLN A 352 -5.35 -0.52 21.60
C GLN A 352 -5.55 -1.20 22.96
#